data_AF-A0A6G0WF69-F1
#
_entry.id   AF-A0A6G0WF69-F1
#
_cell.length_a   1.000
_cell.length_b   1.000
_cell.length_c   1.000
_cell.angle_alpha   90.00
_cell.angle_beta   90.00
_cell.angle_gamma   90.00
#
_symmetry.space_group_name_H-M   'P 1'
#
loop_
_entity.id
_entity.type
_entity.pdbx_description
1 polymer ?
#
loop_
_entity_poly.entity_id
_entity_poly.type
_entity_poly.pdbx_seq_one_letter_code
_entity_poly.pdbx_strand_id
1 'polypeptide(L)'
;MATGDMENNGAKVRKQLQAIQYPHDVTLSVESLMRGAPDDHLAELLRILHYAFLDHSRHVAQLVQDAGFDLYGKTDVRFVDGVFRFAREKLSYFPHLTTPQFLSPRHYRETKLILLADLLALVAKTHAEAAKREKQRQAVWIPPSNKSQNVISAPHHVHPAEVEDAKITHPRVSINLGQPKHPKHPARVVRHERHSFISDDISLPRQETPTEEPPVIDWKTQIEGTAYPDLDKNILQPSNEQPKMWWSQPPTPPPNNQHEEELEEEDMNPRKSFDVAPEPKPPVLSPMKPVDIRAELAQVEINLSSKLDMMMRLFEAKLHPRSRFDPK
;
A
#
# COMPACT_ATOMS: atom_id res chain seq x y z
N MET A 1 20.78 -5.63 6.54
CA MET A 1 20.65 -4.18 6.26
C MET A 1 20.98 -3.44 7.54
N ALA A 2 21.85 -2.43 7.49
CA ALA A 2 22.16 -1.62 8.65
C ALA A 2 20.93 -0.78 9.01
N THR A 3 20.31 -1.08 10.15
CA THR A 3 19.23 -0.30 10.77
C THR A 3 19.89 0.84 11.54
N GLY A 4 19.52 2.09 11.24
CA GLY A 4 20.12 3.28 11.86
C GLY A 4 19.89 4.58 11.08
N ASP A 5 19.55 4.52 9.79
CA ASP A 5 19.47 5.69 8.90
C ASP A 5 18.03 6.03 8.50
N MET A 6 17.21 6.46 9.48
CA MET A 6 15.80 6.81 9.27
C MET A 6 15.61 7.89 8.19
N GLU A 7 16.49 8.90 8.15
CA GLU A 7 16.39 10.03 7.20
C GLU A 7 16.64 9.58 5.76
N ASN A 8 17.62 8.70 5.56
CA ASN A 8 17.90 8.13 4.24
C ASN A 8 16.74 7.28 3.75
N ASN A 9 16.15 6.46 4.63
CA ASN A 9 14.98 5.64 4.30
C ASN A 9 13.75 6.52 4.00
N GLY A 10 13.53 7.60 4.75
CA GLY A 10 12.51 8.61 4.45
C GLY A 10 12.71 9.27 3.09
N ALA A 11 13.96 9.64 2.75
CA ALA A 11 14.28 10.20 1.44
C ALA A 11 14.03 9.21 0.28
N LYS A 12 14.30 7.92 0.50
CA LYS A 12 13.95 6.86 -0.47
C LYS A 12 12.44 6.75 -0.66
N VAL A 13 11.66 6.72 0.42
CA VAL A 13 10.19 6.70 0.35
C VAL A 13 9.68 7.93 -0.40
N ARG A 14 10.19 9.13 -0.09
CA ARG A 14 9.84 10.38 -0.79
C ARG A 14 10.04 10.25 -2.30
N LYS A 15 11.19 9.75 -2.74
CA LYS A 15 11.50 9.57 -4.17
C LYS A 15 10.54 8.57 -4.82
N GLN A 16 10.19 7.48 -4.14
CA GLN A 16 9.25 6.50 -4.68
C GLN A 16 7.83 7.04 -4.75
N LEU A 17 7.37 7.78 -3.73
CA LEU A 17 6.06 8.44 -3.73
C LEU A 17 5.92 9.45 -4.87
N GLN A 18 6.97 10.20 -5.16
CA GLN A 18 7.01 11.09 -6.33
C GLN A 18 6.94 10.31 -7.65
N ALA A 19 7.62 9.16 -7.74
CA ALA A 19 7.59 8.33 -8.94
C ALA A 19 6.19 7.76 -9.23
N ILE A 20 5.43 7.42 -8.18
CA ILE A 20 4.05 6.93 -8.31
C ILE A 20 2.99 8.04 -8.34
N GLN A 21 3.41 9.31 -8.40
CA GLN A 21 2.54 10.48 -8.43
C GLN A 21 1.50 10.47 -7.30
N TYR A 22 1.96 10.27 -6.06
CA TYR A 22 1.07 10.24 -4.91
C TYR A 22 0.22 11.51 -4.80
N PRO A 23 -1.12 11.42 -4.62
CA PRO A 23 -2.03 12.56 -4.73
C PRO A 23 -1.95 13.54 -3.55
N HIS A 24 -1.39 13.14 -2.41
CA HIS A 24 -1.26 13.99 -1.24
C HIS A 24 0.15 14.56 -1.10
N ASP A 25 0.30 15.54 -0.20
CA ASP A 25 1.59 16.19 0.06
C ASP A 25 2.66 15.19 0.52
N VAL A 26 3.59 14.89 -0.38
CA VAL A 26 4.64 13.89 -0.16
C VAL A 26 5.55 14.29 1.01
N THR A 27 5.83 15.58 1.18
CA THR A 27 6.69 16.08 2.27
C THR A 27 6.05 15.84 3.63
N LEU A 28 4.78 16.24 3.80
CA LEU A 28 4.03 16.05 5.03
C LEU A 28 3.81 14.56 5.34
N SER A 29 3.54 13.75 4.31
CA SER A 29 3.34 12.30 4.46
C SER A 29 4.63 11.62 4.96
N VAL A 30 5.79 11.97 4.40
CA VAL A 30 7.08 11.41 4.85
C VAL A 30 7.46 11.90 6.25
N GLU A 31 7.17 13.16 6.58
CA GLU A 31 7.38 13.68 7.94
C GLU A 31 6.50 12.95 8.97
N SER A 32 5.24 12.67 8.63
CA SER A 32 4.33 11.87 9.47
C SER A 32 4.87 10.45 9.68
N LEU A 33 5.35 9.79 8.62
CA LEU A 33 5.95 8.45 8.74
C LEU A 33 7.25 8.44 9.57
N MET A 34 8.02 9.52 9.57
CA MET A 34 9.27 9.56 10.34
C MET A 34 9.05 9.98 11.80
N ARG A 35 8.27 11.04 12.02
CA ARG A 35 8.17 11.76 13.31
C ARG A 35 6.75 11.89 13.85
N GLY A 36 5.73 11.48 13.11
CA GLY A 36 4.32 11.60 13.51
C GLY A 36 3.96 10.76 14.74
N ALA A 37 2.75 10.94 15.24
CA ALA A 37 2.18 10.11 16.31
C ALA A 37 2.09 8.64 15.87
N PRO A 38 2.05 7.67 16.80
CA PRO A 38 1.97 6.24 16.43
C PRO A 38 0.74 5.92 15.56
N ASP A 39 -0.40 6.55 15.83
CA ASP A 39 -1.64 6.32 15.10
C ASP A 39 -1.59 6.98 13.71
N ASP A 40 -1.13 8.23 13.62
CA ASP A 40 -0.93 8.94 12.35
C ASP A 40 0.05 8.21 11.43
N HIS A 41 1.15 7.70 11.99
CA HIS A 41 2.13 6.89 11.27
C HIS A 41 1.46 5.67 10.62
N LEU A 42 0.64 4.93 11.36
CA LEU A 42 -0.01 3.72 10.84
C LEU A 42 -1.06 4.07 9.78
N ALA A 43 -1.87 5.09 10.02
CA ALA A 43 -2.87 5.56 9.07
C ALA A 43 -2.22 5.98 7.74
N GLU A 44 -1.13 6.74 7.81
CA GLU A 44 -0.41 7.22 6.63
C GLU A 44 0.23 6.06 5.83
N LEU A 45 0.82 5.10 6.55
CA LEU A 45 1.43 3.90 5.97
C LEU A 45 0.39 3.06 5.21
N LEU A 46 -0.79 2.84 5.80
CA LEU A 46 -1.89 2.12 5.17
C LEU A 46 -2.44 2.87 3.97
N ARG A 47 -2.60 4.19 4.08
CA ARG A 47 -3.07 5.06 2.99
C ARG A 47 -2.15 5.00 1.78
N ILE A 48 -0.84 5.03 1.99
CA ILE A 48 0.15 4.92 0.92
C ILE A 48 0.09 3.53 0.27
N LEU A 49 -0.01 2.46 1.07
CA LEU A 49 -0.14 1.11 0.53
C LEU A 49 -1.42 0.93 -0.28
N HIS A 50 -2.55 1.43 0.21
CA HIS A 50 -3.82 1.39 -0.50
C HIS A 50 -3.68 2.04 -1.87
N TYR A 51 -3.18 3.27 -1.89
CA TYR A 51 -2.94 3.98 -3.14
C TYR A 51 -1.99 3.21 -4.07
N ALA A 52 -0.87 2.69 -3.56
CA ALA A 52 0.13 2.02 -4.38
C ALA A 52 -0.41 0.76 -5.08
N PHE A 53 -1.20 -0.06 -4.38
CA PHE A 53 -1.68 -1.35 -4.92
C PHE A 53 -3.01 -1.25 -5.66
N LEU A 54 -3.85 -0.27 -5.34
CA LEU A 54 -5.22 -0.17 -5.87
C LEU A 54 -5.39 1.01 -6.83
N ASP A 55 -4.99 2.22 -6.40
CA ASP A 55 -5.36 3.45 -7.12
C ASP A 55 -4.29 3.93 -8.11
N HIS A 56 -3.02 3.63 -7.84
CA HIS A 56 -1.89 4.12 -8.63
C HIS A 56 -1.90 3.57 -10.07
N SER A 57 -2.08 2.26 -10.22
CA SER A 57 -2.07 1.63 -11.54
C SER A 57 -3.16 0.59 -11.70
N ARG A 58 -4.02 0.82 -12.69
CA ARG A 58 -5.02 -0.15 -13.15
C ARG A 58 -4.42 -1.53 -13.46
N HIS A 59 -3.21 -1.59 -14.01
CA HIS A 59 -2.55 -2.86 -14.33
C HIS A 59 -2.18 -3.65 -13.07
N VAL A 60 -1.73 -2.95 -12.01
CA VAL A 60 -1.38 -3.58 -10.74
C VAL A 60 -2.65 -4.06 -10.05
N ALA A 61 -3.70 -3.23 -10.00
CA ALA A 61 -4.99 -3.61 -9.44
C ALA A 61 -5.61 -4.82 -10.15
N GLN A 62 -5.52 -4.88 -11.49
CA GLN A 62 -5.94 -6.05 -12.26
C GLN A 62 -5.10 -7.29 -11.92
N LEU A 63 -3.78 -7.16 -11.80
CA LEU A 63 -2.90 -8.28 -11.44
C LEU A 63 -3.25 -8.85 -10.05
N VAL A 64 -3.58 -7.97 -9.10
CA VAL A 64 -4.07 -8.36 -7.77
C VAL A 64 -5.37 -9.17 -7.87
N GLN A 65 -6.34 -8.68 -8.65
CA GLN A 65 -7.63 -9.35 -8.86
C GLN A 65 -7.48 -10.69 -9.60
N ASP A 66 -6.68 -10.73 -10.65
CA ASP A 66 -6.39 -11.95 -11.44
C ASP A 66 -5.67 -13.01 -10.59
N ALA A 67 -4.91 -12.59 -9.58
CA ALA A 67 -4.28 -13.47 -8.62
C ALA A 67 -5.24 -13.99 -7.53
N GLY A 68 -6.49 -13.50 -7.49
CA GLY A 68 -7.49 -13.90 -6.50
C GLY A 68 -7.31 -13.27 -5.12
N PHE A 69 -6.53 -12.19 -5.00
CA PHE A 69 -6.37 -11.47 -3.73
C PHE A 69 -7.43 -10.38 -3.61
N ASP A 70 -8.26 -10.46 -2.56
CA ASP A 70 -9.17 -9.39 -2.20
C ASP A 70 -8.49 -8.41 -1.24
N LEU A 71 -7.97 -7.30 -1.79
CA LEU A 71 -7.38 -6.20 -1.03
C LEU A 71 -8.43 -5.19 -0.57
N TYR A 72 -9.71 -5.29 -0.96
CA TYR A 72 -10.79 -4.46 -0.41
C TYR A 72 -11.33 -5.03 0.91
N GLY A 73 -10.43 -5.60 1.71
CA GLY A 73 -10.76 -6.23 2.98
C GLY A 73 -11.37 -5.22 3.96
N LYS A 74 -12.38 -5.66 4.71
CA LYS A 74 -13.09 -4.84 5.73
C LYS A 74 -12.23 -4.44 6.93
N THR A 75 -11.02 -4.97 7.05
CA THR A 75 -10.12 -4.76 8.20
C THR A 75 -8.69 -4.62 7.72
N ASP A 76 -7.90 -3.76 8.38
CA ASP A 76 -6.49 -3.53 8.05
C ASP A 76 -5.64 -4.81 8.09
N VAL A 77 -5.97 -5.75 8.98
CA VAL A 77 -5.30 -7.06 9.08
C VAL A 77 -5.44 -7.85 7.79
N ARG A 78 -6.65 -7.95 7.24
CA ARG A 78 -6.90 -8.65 5.96
C ARG A 78 -6.24 -7.94 4.79
N PHE A 79 -6.25 -6.61 4.78
CA PHE A 79 -5.57 -5.82 3.77
C PHE A 79 -4.06 -6.10 3.76
N VAL A 80 -3.39 -5.97 4.90
CA VAL A 80 -1.93 -6.18 5.00
C VAL A 80 -1.55 -7.64 4.73
N ASP A 81 -2.35 -8.61 5.22
CA ASP A 81 -2.16 -10.03 4.89
C ASP A 81 -2.20 -10.27 3.37
N GLY A 82 -3.18 -9.67 2.69
CA GLY A 82 -3.33 -9.74 1.24
C GLY A 82 -2.14 -9.13 0.50
N VAL A 83 -1.70 -7.93 0.92
CA VAL A 83 -0.54 -7.25 0.34
C VAL A 83 0.74 -8.09 0.52
N PHE A 84 0.96 -8.69 1.70
CA PHE A 84 2.14 -9.51 1.96
C PHE A 84 2.13 -10.82 1.19
N ARG A 85 0.96 -11.45 1.01
CA ARG A 85 0.84 -12.65 0.16
C ARG A 85 1.08 -12.31 -1.31
N PHE A 86 0.47 -11.24 -1.80
CA PHE A 86 0.68 -10.74 -3.16
C PHE A 86 2.17 -10.42 -3.42
N ALA A 87 2.83 -9.74 -2.48
CA ALA A 87 4.25 -9.43 -2.59
C ALA A 87 5.12 -10.69 -2.67
N ARG A 88 4.80 -11.74 -1.91
CA ARG A 88 5.54 -13.02 -1.96
C ARG A 88 5.31 -13.76 -3.27
N GLU A 89 4.05 -13.86 -3.71
CA GLU A 89 3.70 -14.71 -4.85
C GLU A 89 3.93 -14.04 -6.21
N LYS A 90 3.62 -12.75 -6.34
CA LYS A 90 3.71 -12.03 -7.61
C LYS A 90 4.96 -11.16 -7.72
N LEU A 91 5.41 -10.57 -6.61
CA LEU A 91 6.60 -9.71 -6.61
C LEU A 91 7.88 -10.45 -6.18
N SER A 92 7.77 -11.72 -5.76
CA SER A 92 8.89 -12.52 -5.20
C SER A 92 9.62 -11.81 -4.06
N TYR A 93 8.92 -10.96 -3.31
CA TYR A 93 9.46 -10.21 -2.18
C TYR A 93 9.00 -10.80 -0.86
N PHE A 94 9.95 -11.04 0.03
CA PHE A 94 9.69 -11.60 1.35
C PHE A 94 9.75 -10.48 2.41
N PRO A 95 8.59 -9.97 2.86
CA PRO A 95 8.58 -8.93 3.89
C PRO A 95 9.22 -9.45 5.18
N HIS A 96 10.14 -8.66 5.73
CA HIS A 96 10.84 -8.97 6.98
C HIS A 96 9.95 -8.86 8.22
N LEU A 97 8.75 -8.27 8.08
CA LEU A 97 7.79 -8.08 9.17
C LEU A 97 6.60 -9.01 9.00
N THR A 98 6.08 -9.49 10.13
CA THR A 98 4.78 -10.16 10.18
C THR A 98 3.65 -9.12 10.19
N THR A 99 2.45 -9.50 9.76
CA THR A 99 1.24 -8.65 9.79
C THR A 99 1.02 -7.95 11.14
N PRO A 100 1.06 -8.64 12.31
CA PRO A 100 0.89 -7.96 13.60
C PRO A 100 2.03 -6.99 13.93
N GLN A 101 3.27 -7.28 13.53
CA GLN A 101 4.39 -6.35 13.72
C GLN A 101 4.25 -5.10 12.84
N PHE A 102 3.73 -5.27 11.63
CA PHE A 102 3.44 -4.18 10.72
C PHE A 102 2.35 -3.25 11.27
N LEU A 103 1.28 -3.82 11.83
CA LEU A 103 0.17 -3.08 12.42
C LEU A 103 0.47 -2.53 13.83
N SER A 104 1.55 -2.97 14.47
CA SER A 104 1.94 -2.49 15.80
C SER A 104 2.32 -0.99 15.76
N PRO A 105 1.55 -0.06 16.36
CA PRO A 105 1.73 1.39 16.12
C PRO A 105 3.09 1.97 16.56
N ARG A 106 3.64 1.42 17.66
CA ARG A 106 4.81 2.00 18.33
C ARG A 106 6.15 1.42 17.90
N HIS A 107 6.17 0.24 17.29
CA HIS A 107 7.39 -0.53 17.02
C HIS A 107 7.72 -0.59 15.53
N TYR A 108 8.99 -0.89 15.20
CA TYR A 108 9.45 -1.19 13.84
C TYR A 108 9.32 -0.06 12.80
N ARG A 109 9.32 1.21 13.20
CA ARG A 109 9.18 2.35 12.26
C ARG A 109 10.16 2.30 11.09
N GLU A 110 11.44 2.12 11.38
CA GLU A 110 12.47 2.08 10.34
C GLU A 110 12.28 0.90 9.39
N THR A 111 12.04 -0.30 9.95
CA THR A 111 11.81 -1.50 9.15
C THR A 111 10.56 -1.37 8.28
N LYS A 112 9.52 -0.67 8.75
CA LYS A 112 8.33 -0.36 7.97
C LYS A 112 8.62 0.61 6.83
N LEU A 113 9.46 1.64 7.06
CA LEU A 113 9.89 2.54 5.99
C LEU A 113 10.69 1.82 4.90
N ILE A 114 11.61 0.95 5.30
CA ILE A 114 12.42 0.14 4.36
C ILE A 114 11.48 -0.75 3.53
N LEU A 115 10.59 -1.49 4.20
CA LEU A 115 9.61 -2.35 3.56
C LEU A 115 8.71 -1.55 2.60
N LEU A 116 8.24 -0.37 3.02
CA LEU A 116 7.41 0.49 2.19
C LEU A 116 8.17 0.96 0.94
N ALA A 117 9.42 1.42 1.10
CA ALA A 117 10.25 1.84 -0.04
C ALA A 117 10.46 0.71 -1.05
N ASP A 118 10.71 -0.51 -0.56
CA ASP A 118 10.89 -1.70 -1.40
C ASP A 118 9.59 -2.05 -2.15
N LEU A 119 8.46 -2.09 -1.44
CA LEU A 119 7.16 -2.37 -2.06
C LEU A 119 6.81 -1.33 -3.13
N LEU A 120 6.99 -0.04 -2.84
CA LEU A 120 6.73 1.03 -3.81
C LEU A 120 7.63 0.89 -5.05
N ALA A 121 8.90 0.55 -4.87
CA ALA A 121 9.81 0.32 -5.98
C ALA A 121 9.40 -0.88 -6.84
N LEU A 122 8.92 -1.96 -6.21
CA LEU A 122 8.41 -3.15 -6.91
C LEU A 122 7.12 -2.84 -7.67
N VAL A 123 6.19 -2.13 -7.04
CA VAL A 123 4.95 -1.67 -7.68
C VAL A 123 5.26 -0.82 -8.92
N ALA A 124 6.15 0.16 -8.80
CA ALA A 124 6.56 0.98 -9.94
C ALA A 124 7.20 0.14 -11.08
N LYS A 125 8.02 -0.86 -10.74
CA LYS A 125 8.58 -1.81 -11.72
C LYS A 125 7.50 -2.63 -12.41
N THR A 126 6.58 -3.22 -11.65
CA THR A 126 5.48 -4.01 -12.23
C THR A 126 4.56 -3.18 -13.12
N HIS A 127 4.27 -1.94 -12.73
CA HIS A 127 3.56 -1.00 -13.58
C HIS A 127 4.29 -0.77 -14.90
N ALA A 128 5.59 -0.47 -14.86
CA ALA A 128 6.40 -0.22 -16.04
C ALA A 128 6.47 -1.44 -16.98
N GLU A 129 6.60 -2.65 -16.41
CA GLU A 129 6.57 -3.90 -17.18
C GLU A 129 5.21 -4.16 -17.82
N ALA A 130 4.12 -3.99 -17.07
CA ALA A 130 2.77 -4.18 -17.59
C ALA A 130 2.46 -3.17 -18.70
N ALA A 131 2.82 -1.89 -18.51
CA ALA A 131 2.68 -0.87 -19.52
C ALA A 131 3.52 -1.15 -20.78
N LYS A 132 4.72 -1.74 -20.62
CA LYS A 132 5.55 -2.16 -21.76
C LYS A 132 4.91 -3.32 -22.52
N ARG A 133 4.38 -4.33 -21.81
CA ARG A 133 3.67 -5.46 -22.43
C ARG A 133 2.44 -4.98 -23.19
N GLU A 134 1.67 -4.05 -22.62
CA GLU A 134 0.49 -3.50 -23.29
C GLU A 134 0.87 -2.72 -24.56
N LYS A 135 1.91 -1.89 -24.50
CA LYS A 135 2.44 -1.20 -25.70
C LYS A 135 2.91 -2.17 -26.78
N GLN A 136 3.53 -3.29 -26.40
CA GLN A 136 3.95 -4.34 -27.34
C GLN A 136 2.74 -5.04 -27.98
N ARG A 137 1.67 -5.28 -27.22
CA ARG A 137 0.42 -5.86 -27.76
C ARG A 137 -0.28 -4.92 -28.73
N GLN A 138 -0.25 -3.62 -28.45
CA GLN A 138 -0.85 -2.59 -29.31
C GLN A 138 0.03 -2.18 -30.49
N ALA A 139 1.32 -2.55 -30.47
CA ALA A 139 2.24 -2.29 -31.58
C ALA A 139 1.89 -3.20 -32.77
N VAL A 140 0.95 -2.76 -33.58
CA VAL A 140 0.71 -3.34 -34.90
C VAL A 140 1.93 -3.01 -35.76
N TRP A 141 2.67 -4.04 -36.17
CA TRP A 141 3.75 -3.90 -37.14
C TRP A 141 3.17 -3.38 -38.45
N ILE A 142 3.41 -2.10 -38.75
CA ILE A 142 3.15 -1.56 -40.07
C ILE A 142 4.40 -1.90 -40.90
N PRO A 143 4.31 -2.81 -41.88
CA PRO A 143 5.45 -3.07 -42.75
C PRO A 143 5.88 -1.75 -43.40
N PRO A 144 7.19 -1.54 -43.64
CA PRO A 144 7.64 -0.36 -44.36
C PRO A 144 6.98 -0.38 -45.74
N SER A 145 5.92 0.41 -45.90
CA SER A 145 5.29 0.63 -47.20
C SER A 145 6.41 1.10 -48.11
N ASN A 146 6.70 0.30 -49.14
CA ASN A 146 7.69 0.61 -50.16
C ASN A 146 7.21 1.88 -50.89
N LYS A 147 7.55 3.05 -50.33
CA LYS A 147 7.31 4.34 -50.98
C LYS A 147 8.24 4.34 -52.17
N SER A 148 7.68 3.98 -53.32
CA SER A 148 8.20 4.27 -54.64
C SER A 148 8.95 5.60 -54.62
N GLN A 149 10.20 5.54 -55.09
CA GLN A 149 11.04 6.68 -55.39
C GLN A 149 10.26 7.69 -56.24
N ASN A 150 9.65 8.68 -55.60
CA ASN A 150 9.25 9.92 -56.23
C ASN A 150 9.04 10.97 -55.14
N VAL A 151 10.16 11.38 -54.53
CA VAL A 151 10.21 12.65 -53.81
C VAL A 151 10.88 13.63 -54.76
N ILE A 152 10.04 14.47 -55.39
CA ILE A 152 10.44 15.80 -55.80
C ILE A 152 10.83 16.50 -54.49
N SER A 153 12.14 16.71 -54.31
CA SER A 153 12.69 17.48 -53.20
C SER A 153 12.09 18.89 -53.22
N ALA A 154 11.29 19.23 -52.21
CA ALA A 154 10.96 20.61 -51.92
C ALA A 154 12.15 21.25 -51.18
N PRO A 155 12.78 22.32 -51.70
CA PRO A 155 13.92 22.96 -51.08
C PRO A 155 13.44 23.95 -50.01
N HIS A 156 13.56 23.58 -48.74
CA HIS A 156 13.53 24.54 -47.63
C HIS A 156 14.85 24.52 -46.88
N HIS A 157 15.87 25.14 -47.49
CA HIS A 157 17.03 25.65 -46.78
C HIS A 157 17.28 27.08 -47.26
N VAL A 158 16.78 28.04 -46.49
CA VAL A 158 17.23 29.44 -46.56
C VAL A 158 18.55 29.48 -45.80
N HIS A 159 19.66 29.64 -46.53
CA HIS A 159 20.93 30.05 -45.97
C HIS A 159 20.89 31.57 -45.72
N PRO A 160 21.36 32.08 -44.57
CA PRO A 160 21.56 33.52 -44.39
C PRO A 160 22.79 33.98 -45.19
N ALA A 161 22.66 35.19 -45.71
CA ALA A 161 23.52 35.85 -46.69
C ALA A 161 25.01 35.92 -46.31
N GLU A 162 25.84 35.74 -47.34
CA GLU A 162 27.27 36.00 -47.36
C GLU A 162 27.52 37.52 -47.26
N VAL A 163 28.37 37.91 -46.31
CA VAL A 163 29.09 39.18 -46.33
C VAL A 163 30.56 38.80 -46.53
N GLU A 164 31.13 39.12 -47.69
CA GLU A 164 32.57 39.02 -47.91
C GLU A 164 33.29 40.15 -47.17
N ASP A 165 34.32 39.82 -46.38
CA ASP A 165 35.69 40.26 -46.70
C ASP A 165 36.74 39.74 -45.71
N ALA A 166 37.92 39.47 -46.30
CA ALA A 166 39.26 39.40 -45.72
C ALA A 166 39.72 38.12 -44.96
N LYS A 167 40.58 37.37 -45.68
CA LYS A 167 41.88 36.78 -45.28
C LYS A 167 42.08 36.47 -43.78
N ILE A 168 42.27 35.19 -43.44
CA ILE A 168 43.42 34.67 -42.67
C ILE A 168 43.50 33.14 -42.86
N THR A 169 44.69 32.70 -43.26
CA THR A 169 45.16 31.34 -43.46
C THR A 169 45.33 30.59 -42.13
N HIS A 170 44.70 29.43 -41.92
CA HIS A 170 45.25 28.36 -41.06
C HIS A 170 44.75 26.95 -41.47
N PRO A 171 45.64 25.95 -41.55
CA PRO A 171 45.25 24.57 -41.85
C PRO A 171 44.81 23.85 -40.57
N ARG A 172 43.60 23.27 -40.57
CA ARG A 172 43.11 22.43 -39.47
C ARG A 172 43.28 20.95 -39.83
N VAL A 173 44.24 20.34 -39.15
CA VAL A 173 44.51 18.89 -39.11
C VAL A 173 43.27 18.15 -38.62
N SER A 174 42.81 17.15 -39.38
CA SER A 174 41.74 16.24 -39.00
C SER A 174 42.34 15.01 -38.31
N ILE A 175 42.06 14.87 -37.02
CA ILE A 175 42.35 13.65 -36.26
C ILE A 175 41.09 12.79 -36.34
N ASN A 176 41.11 11.76 -37.17
CA ASN A 176 40.09 10.73 -37.17
C ASN A 176 40.44 9.70 -36.09
N LEU A 177 39.69 9.69 -34.98
CA LEU A 177 39.75 8.62 -33.99
C LEU A 177 38.35 8.03 -33.76
N GLY A 178 38.14 6.83 -34.31
CA GLY A 178 37.25 5.79 -33.81
C GLY A 178 35.79 6.14 -33.52
N GLN A 179 34.91 5.93 -34.50
CA GLN A 179 33.53 5.52 -34.21
C GLN A 179 33.18 4.21 -34.92
N PRO A 180 32.60 3.21 -34.22
CA PRO A 180 32.14 1.98 -34.84
C PRO A 180 30.89 2.25 -35.70
N LYS A 181 30.91 1.67 -36.90
CA LYS A 181 29.80 1.67 -37.87
C LYS A 181 28.54 1.06 -37.24
N HIS A 182 27.55 1.88 -36.90
CA HIS A 182 26.17 1.42 -36.74
C HIS A 182 25.43 1.46 -38.09
N PRO A 183 24.55 0.50 -38.38
CA PRO A 183 23.78 0.47 -39.61
C PRO A 183 22.79 1.64 -39.67
N LYS A 184 22.69 2.22 -40.86
CA LYS A 184 21.84 3.36 -41.21
C LYS A 184 20.36 3.00 -41.00
N HIS A 185 19.62 4.03 -40.54
CA HIS A 185 18.17 4.15 -40.37
C HIS A 185 17.60 3.78 -38.98
N PRO A 186 17.42 4.76 -38.07
CA PRO A 186 16.46 4.59 -36.99
C PRO A 186 15.04 4.61 -37.58
N ALA A 187 14.31 3.52 -37.36
CA ALA A 187 12.89 3.41 -37.68
C ALA A 187 12.11 4.53 -36.97
N ARG A 188 11.41 5.35 -37.75
CA ARG A 188 10.58 6.45 -37.26
C ARG A 188 9.29 5.87 -36.68
N VAL A 189 9.22 5.75 -35.35
CA VAL A 189 7.98 5.45 -34.62
C VAL A 189 7.03 6.65 -34.79
N VAL A 190 6.07 6.53 -35.70
CA VAL A 190 5.02 7.54 -35.89
C VAL A 190 3.96 7.33 -34.80
N ARG A 191 4.01 8.19 -33.79
CA ARG A 191 2.99 8.32 -32.74
C ARG A 191 1.73 8.92 -33.35
N HIS A 192 0.56 8.40 -33.00
CA HIS A 192 -0.68 9.14 -33.16
C HIS A 192 -1.00 9.77 -31.81
N GLU A 193 -0.76 11.08 -31.68
CA GLU A 193 -1.27 11.85 -30.56
C GLU A 193 -2.76 12.11 -30.83
N ARG A 194 -3.64 11.55 -30.01
CA ARG A 194 -5.05 11.95 -29.99
C ARG A 194 -5.12 13.28 -29.23
N HIS A 195 -5.14 14.38 -29.96
CA HIS A 195 -5.63 15.66 -29.44
C HIS A 195 -7.13 15.52 -29.14
N SER A 196 -7.47 15.34 -27.87
CA SER A 196 -8.81 15.62 -27.38
C SER A 196 -8.98 17.13 -27.28
N PHE A 197 -9.55 17.73 -28.33
CA PHE A 197 -10.12 19.07 -28.24
C PHE A 197 -11.34 19.00 -27.33
N ILE A 198 -11.20 19.57 -26.13
CA ILE A 198 -12.32 20.02 -25.32
C ILE A 198 -12.65 21.42 -25.87
N SER A 199 -13.79 21.53 -26.54
CA SER A 199 -14.42 22.81 -26.81
C SER A 199 -15.51 23.02 -25.76
N ASP A 200 -15.24 23.94 -24.85
CA ASP A 200 -16.27 24.69 -24.13
C ASP A 200 -16.80 25.76 -25.09
N ASP A 201 -18.11 25.74 -25.37
CA ASP A 201 -18.95 26.94 -25.25
C ASP A 201 -20.45 26.62 -25.43
N ILE A 202 -21.17 26.76 -24.32
CA ILE A 202 -22.45 27.48 -24.12
C ILE A 202 -23.55 27.32 -25.17
N SER A 203 -24.72 26.78 -24.75
CA SER A 203 -26.04 27.46 -24.80
C SER A 203 -27.18 26.55 -24.29
N LEU A 204 -27.74 26.88 -23.12
CA LEU A 204 -29.17 26.67 -22.79
C LEU A 204 -30.01 27.62 -23.68
N PRO A 205 -31.29 27.37 -24.02
CA PRO A 205 -32.32 26.82 -23.11
C PRO A 205 -33.34 25.85 -23.77
N ARG A 206 -34.21 25.22 -22.96
CA ARG A 206 -35.70 25.31 -23.05
C ARG A 206 -36.35 24.16 -22.27
N GLN A 207 -37.23 24.54 -21.34
CA GLN A 207 -38.14 23.64 -20.62
C GLN A 207 -39.16 23.03 -21.58
N GLU A 208 -39.29 21.71 -21.54
CA GLU A 208 -40.49 21.00 -21.97
C GLU A 208 -40.96 20.07 -20.84
N THR A 209 -42.28 19.97 -20.75
CA THR A 209 -43.12 19.43 -19.69
C THR A 209 -42.96 17.92 -19.45
N PRO A 210 -43.24 17.42 -18.23
CA PRO A 210 -43.23 15.99 -17.95
C PRO A 210 -44.45 15.31 -18.57
N THR A 211 -44.22 14.42 -19.53
CA THR A 211 -45.20 13.42 -19.97
C THR A 211 -45.07 12.20 -19.06
N GLU A 212 -46.14 11.87 -18.32
CA GLU A 212 -46.26 10.67 -17.51
C GLU A 212 -46.15 9.41 -18.38
N GLU A 213 -45.09 8.62 -18.18
CA GLU A 213 -45.02 7.23 -18.63
C GLU A 213 -45.55 6.31 -17.51
N PRO A 214 -46.47 5.36 -17.81
CA PRO A 214 -46.99 4.45 -16.81
C PRO A 214 -45.93 3.39 -16.40
N PRO A 215 -45.98 2.90 -15.15
CA PRO A 215 -44.99 2.02 -14.57
C PRO A 215 -44.93 0.64 -15.25
N VAL A 216 -43.73 0.24 -15.69
CA VAL A 216 -43.44 -1.00 -16.45
C VAL A 216 -43.40 -2.28 -15.57
N ILE A 217 -43.82 -2.23 -14.30
CA ILE A 217 -43.77 -3.41 -13.43
C ILE A 217 -45.06 -3.54 -12.62
N ASP A 218 -46.01 -4.26 -13.20
CA ASP A 218 -47.22 -4.72 -12.51
C ASP A 218 -46.93 -6.04 -11.78
N TRP A 219 -46.72 -5.95 -10.47
CA TRP A 219 -46.47 -7.08 -9.56
C TRP A 219 -47.70 -7.98 -9.35
N LYS A 220 -48.80 -7.74 -10.06
CA LYS A 220 -50.03 -8.56 -9.99
C LYS A 220 -50.25 -9.46 -11.19
N THR A 221 -49.32 -9.54 -12.15
CA THR A 221 -49.41 -10.54 -13.21
C THR A 221 -49.20 -11.94 -12.64
N GLN A 222 -50.28 -12.74 -12.62
CA GLN A 222 -50.19 -14.17 -12.33
C GLN A 222 -49.33 -14.84 -13.40
N ILE A 223 -48.18 -15.36 -12.98
CA ILE A 223 -47.34 -16.21 -13.82
C ILE A 223 -48.03 -17.57 -13.90
N GLU A 224 -48.88 -17.77 -14.91
CA GLU A 224 -49.36 -19.10 -15.28
C GLU A 224 -48.18 -19.92 -15.79
N GLY A 225 -47.83 -21.00 -15.10
CA GLY A 225 -47.04 -22.09 -15.69
C GLY A 225 -45.73 -22.50 -15.04
N THR A 226 -45.42 -22.14 -13.80
CA THR A 226 -44.27 -22.73 -13.08
C THR A 226 -44.74 -23.72 -12.01
N ALA A 227 -44.93 -24.98 -12.44
CA ALA A 227 -44.88 -26.11 -11.53
C ALA A 227 -43.45 -26.21 -10.99
N TYR A 228 -43.23 -25.68 -9.79
CA TYR A 228 -41.99 -25.92 -9.05
C TYR A 228 -41.97 -27.39 -8.63
N PRO A 229 -40.89 -28.15 -8.91
CA PRO A 229 -40.74 -29.50 -8.37
C PRO A 229 -40.69 -29.43 -6.85
N ASP A 230 -41.43 -30.32 -6.19
CA ASP A 230 -41.53 -30.43 -4.73
C ASP A 230 -40.13 -30.44 -4.10
N LEU A 231 -39.81 -29.37 -3.36
CA LEU A 231 -38.60 -29.30 -2.55
C LEU A 231 -38.71 -30.33 -1.42
N ASP A 232 -37.74 -31.23 -1.39
CA ASP A 232 -37.60 -32.30 -0.43
C ASP A 232 -37.45 -31.73 1.00
N LYS A 233 -38.48 -31.94 1.83
CA LYS A 233 -38.60 -31.37 3.18
C LYS A 233 -37.58 -31.93 4.18
N ASN A 234 -36.74 -32.88 3.76
CA ASN A 234 -35.69 -33.48 4.58
C ASN A 234 -34.42 -32.63 4.71
N ILE A 235 -34.26 -31.57 3.91
CA ILE A 235 -33.05 -30.71 3.95
C ILE A 235 -33.08 -29.73 5.15
N LEU A 236 -34.23 -29.54 5.80
CA LEU A 236 -34.41 -28.56 6.88
C LEU A 236 -34.40 -29.16 8.31
N GLN A 237 -34.03 -30.43 8.48
CA GLN A 237 -33.81 -30.96 9.84
C GLN A 237 -32.38 -30.68 10.31
N PRO A 238 -32.18 -29.94 11.41
CA PRO A 238 -30.86 -29.78 11.99
C PRO A 238 -30.40 -31.14 12.56
N SER A 239 -29.36 -31.71 11.97
CA SER A 239 -28.67 -32.90 12.49
C SER A 239 -28.15 -32.59 13.89
N ASN A 240 -28.75 -33.24 14.90
CA ASN A 240 -28.37 -33.15 16.30
C ASN A 240 -27.12 -33.99 16.61
N GLU A 241 -26.07 -33.82 15.81
CA GLU A 241 -24.76 -34.43 16.05
C GLU A 241 -23.81 -33.37 16.56
N GLN A 242 -23.59 -33.37 17.87
CA GLN A 242 -22.55 -32.55 18.49
C GLN A 242 -21.18 -32.94 17.91
N PRO A 243 -20.37 -31.98 17.42
CA PRO A 243 -19.05 -32.28 16.93
C PRO A 243 -18.18 -32.79 18.08
N LYS A 244 -17.76 -34.05 17.95
CA LYS A 244 -16.77 -34.71 18.83
C LYS A 244 -15.51 -33.86 18.86
N MET A 245 -15.28 -33.14 19.96
CA MET A 245 -14.10 -32.33 20.16
C MET A 245 -12.87 -33.24 20.24
N TRP A 246 -12.00 -33.13 19.24
CA TRP A 246 -10.83 -33.98 18.99
C TRP A 246 -9.61 -33.64 19.86
N TRP A 247 -9.74 -32.73 20.82
CA TRP A 247 -8.62 -32.18 21.60
C TRP A 247 -8.40 -32.86 22.96
N SER A 248 -9.10 -33.95 23.26
CA SER A 248 -8.98 -34.68 24.55
C SER A 248 -8.18 -35.98 24.43
N GLN A 249 -6.99 -35.94 23.83
CA GLN A 249 -6.00 -37.00 24.00
C GLN A 249 -4.66 -36.42 24.47
N PRO A 250 -4.15 -36.82 25.65
CA PRO A 250 -2.79 -36.50 26.06
C PRO A 250 -1.79 -37.27 25.18
N PRO A 251 -0.63 -36.67 24.84
CA PRO A 251 0.35 -37.31 23.97
C PRO A 251 0.95 -38.55 24.65
N THR A 252 0.88 -39.68 23.95
CA THR A 252 1.60 -40.91 24.29
C THR A 252 3.11 -40.70 24.13
N PRO A 253 3.95 -41.13 25.10
CA PRO A 253 5.40 -41.07 24.94
C PRO A 253 5.89 -42.04 23.85
N PRO A 254 6.97 -41.70 23.12
CA PRO A 254 7.51 -42.57 22.07
C PRO A 254 8.15 -43.85 22.66
N PRO A 255 8.22 -44.93 21.87
CA PRO A 255 8.78 -46.19 22.31
C PRO A 255 10.31 -46.10 22.50
N ASN A 256 10.73 -46.69 23.61
CA ASN A 256 12.08 -46.85 24.10
C ASN A 256 12.93 -47.68 23.10
N ASN A 257 13.92 -47.06 22.45
CA ASN A 257 14.90 -47.78 21.65
C ASN A 257 16.06 -48.17 22.57
N GLN A 258 16.16 -49.46 22.84
CA GLN A 258 17.30 -50.09 23.49
C GLN A 258 18.51 -49.97 22.56
N HIS A 259 19.55 -49.30 23.03
CA HIS A 259 20.91 -49.59 22.61
C HIS A 259 21.76 -49.66 23.87
N GLU A 260 22.11 -50.91 24.20
CA GLU A 260 23.23 -51.27 25.04
C GLU A 260 24.49 -50.74 24.34
N GLU A 261 25.31 -49.97 25.05
CA GLU A 261 26.76 -50.13 24.97
C GLU A 261 27.40 -49.56 26.26
N GLU A 262 28.10 -50.50 26.86
CA GLU A 262 28.87 -50.51 28.09
C GLU A 262 30.14 -49.66 27.96
N LEU A 263 30.54 -48.96 29.04
CA LEU A 263 31.91 -48.88 29.59
C LEU A 263 32.24 -47.53 30.25
N GLU A 264 32.56 -47.64 31.56
CA GLU A 264 33.62 -46.91 32.32
C GLU A 264 33.45 -45.38 32.45
N GLU A 265 33.64 -44.71 33.58
CA GLU A 265 34.26 -44.95 34.88
C GLU A 265 33.88 -43.74 35.76
N GLU A 266 33.83 -43.94 37.08
CA GLU A 266 34.13 -42.94 38.13
C GLU A 266 33.53 -41.52 38.02
N ASP A 267 32.45 -41.27 38.77
CA ASP A 267 32.44 -40.06 39.61
C ASP A 267 31.57 -40.23 40.86
N MET A 268 32.26 -40.34 42.00
CA MET A 268 31.73 -40.32 43.35
C MET A 268 31.23 -38.91 43.67
N ASN A 269 29.91 -38.70 43.62
CA ASN A 269 29.30 -37.54 44.27
C ASN A 269 28.02 -37.96 45.02
N PRO A 270 27.96 -37.85 46.35
CA PRO A 270 26.72 -38.08 47.08
C PRO A 270 25.75 -36.95 46.73
N ARG A 271 24.74 -37.26 45.91
CA ARG A 271 23.60 -36.37 45.67
C ARG A 271 22.89 -36.14 47.00
N LYS A 272 23.05 -34.93 47.54
CA LYS A 272 22.16 -34.38 48.55
C LYS A 272 20.73 -34.51 48.03
N SER A 273 19.89 -35.19 48.80
CA SER A 273 18.43 -35.20 48.68
C SER A 273 17.94 -33.75 48.62
N PHE A 274 17.54 -33.30 47.44
CA PHE A 274 16.71 -32.11 47.31
C PHE A 274 15.32 -32.51 47.79
N ASP A 275 14.92 -31.98 48.95
CA ASP A 275 13.54 -31.95 49.37
C ASP A 275 12.72 -31.28 48.27
N VAL A 276 11.84 -32.06 47.65
CA VAL A 276 10.83 -31.59 46.70
C VAL A 276 9.87 -30.71 47.49
N ALA A 277 10.07 -29.40 47.37
CA ALA A 277 9.10 -28.42 47.85
C ALA A 277 7.76 -28.64 47.11
N PRO A 278 6.62 -28.65 47.81
CA PRO A 278 5.32 -28.83 47.16
C PRO A 278 5.02 -27.66 46.22
N GLU A 279 4.45 -27.97 45.06
CA GLU A 279 4.00 -27.04 44.02
C GLU A 279 3.27 -25.81 44.59
N PRO A 280 3.60 -24.59 44.12
CA PRO A 280 2.81 -23.41 44.46
C PRO A 280 1.42 -23.54 43.82
N LYS A 281 0.41 -23.62 44.69
CA LYS A 281 -1.01 -23.58 44.28
C LYS A 281 -1.27 -22.36 43.38
N PRO A 282 -2.06 -22.49 42.30
CA PRO A 282 -2.40 -21.37 41.44
C PRO A 282 -3.10 -20.27 42.26
N PRO A 283 -2.82 -18.98 42.00
CA PRO A 283 -3.43 -17.88 42.71
C PRO A 283 -4.95 -17.93 42.49
N VAL A 284 -5.68 -18.09 43.60
CA VAL A 284 -7.12 -17.93 43.65
C VAL A 284 -7.42 -16.51 43.16
N LEU A 285 -8.08 -16.39 42.01
CA LEU A 285 -8.61 -15.12 41.52
C LEU A 285 -9.58 -14.58 42.56
N SER A 286 -9.13 -13.58 43.32
CA SER A 286 -10.01 -12.74 44.11
C SER A 286 -11.04 -12.09 43.17
N PRO A 287 -12.34 -12.10 43.50
CA PRO A 287 -13.34 -11.43 42.69
C PRO A 287 -13.00 -9.95 42.60
N MET A 288 -12.82 -9.45 41.37
CA MET A 288 -12.65 -8.03 41.09
C MET A 288 -13.80 -7.26 41.74
N LYS A 289 -13.46 -6.32 42.62
CA LYS A 289 -14.43 -5.38 43.18
C LYS A 289 -15.11 -4.65 42.02
N PRO A 290 -16.45 -4.49 42.04
CA PRO A 290 -17.14 -3.73 41.01
C PRO A 290 -16.58 -2.30 41.01
N VAL A 291 -15.95 -1.93 39.90
CA VAL A 291 -15.46 -0.57 39.68
C VAL A 291 -16.69 0.32 39.55
N ASP A 292 -16.81 1.30 40.45
CA ASP A 292 -17.93 2.23 40.45
C ASP A 292 -17.73 3.25 39.32
N ILE A 293 -18.19 2.88 38.11
CA ILE A 293 -17.99 3.62 36.86
C ILE A 293 -18.45 5.09 36.98
N ARG A 294 -19.45 5.36 37.83
CA ARG A 294 -19.94 6.72 38.09
C ARG A 294 -18.93 7.60 38.81
N ALA A 295 -18.17 7.05 39.75
CA ALA A 295 -17.16 7.80 40.49
C ALA A 295 -15.96 8.15 39.58
N GLU A 296 -15.55 7.22 38.70
CA GLU A 296 -14.50 7.47 37.72
C GLU A 296 -14.90 8.54 36.70
N LEU A 297 -16.15 8.50 36.21
CA LEU A 297 -16.68 9.53 35.31
C LEU A 297 -16.68 10.92 35.94
N ALA A 298 -17.12 11.04 37.19
CA ALA A 298 -17.08 12.29 37.93
C ALA A 298 -15.65 12.82 38.10
N GLN A 299 -14.68 11.94 38.33
CA GLN A 299 -13.27 12.32 38.42
C GLN A 299 -12.73 12.84 37.08
N VAL A 300 -13.14 12.24 35.96
CA VAL A 300 -12.77 12.69 34.61
C VAL A 300 -13.38 14.06 34.32
N GLU A 301 -14.64 14.31 34.67
CA GLU A 301 -15.31 15.61 34.49
C GLU A 301 -14.64 16.74 35.30
N ILE A 302 -14.24 16.46 36.54
CA ILE A 302 -13.49 17.42 37.38
C ILE A 302 -12.13 17.74 36.76
N ASN A 303 -11.43 16.72 36.25
CA ASN A 303 -10.12 16.92 35.62
C ASN A 303 -10.21 17.71 34.30
N LEU A 304 -11.28 17.50 33.53
CA LEU A 304 -11.49 18.19 32.26
C LEU A 304 -11.86 19.66 32.47
N SER A 305 -12.75 19.94 33.42
CA SER A 305 -13.14 21.31 33.78
C SER A 305 -11.96 22.11 34.34
N SER A 306 -11.14 21.52 35.21
CA SER A 306 -9.92 22.14 35.73
C SER A 306 -8.92 22.52 34.63
N LYS A 307 -8.73 21.64 33.63
CA LYS A 307 -7.85 21.94 32.48
C LYS A 307 -8.38 23.06 31.59
N LEU A 308 -9.69 23.11 31.37
CA LEU A 308 -10.32 24.18 30.60
C LEU A 308 -10.15 25.55 31.29
N ASP A 309 -10.38 25.61 32.60
CA ASP A 309 -10.15 26.83 33.38
C ASP A 309 -8.70 27.31 33.33
N MET A 310 -7.73 26.38 33.38
CA MET A 310 -6.32 26.71 33.24
C MET A 310 -6.00 27.30 31.87
N MET A 311 -6.56 26.73 30.80
CA MET A 311 -6.37 27.25 29.44
C MET A 311 -7.01 28.63 29.25
N MET A 312 -8.21 28.85 29.81
CA MET A 312 -8.88 30.15 29.77
C MET A 312 -8.08 31.23 30.51
N ARG A 313 -7.51 30.91 31.68
CA ARG A 313 -6.63 31.84 32.41
C ARG A 313 -5.36 32.19 31.65
N LEU A 314 -4.75 31.21 30.97
CA LEU A 314 -3.58 31.45 30.12
C LEU A 314 -3.92 32.34 28.92
N PHE A 315 -5.12 32.18 28.36
CA PHE A 315 -5.60 33.00 27.26
C PHE A 315 -5.90 34.44 27.71
N GLU A 316 -6.57 34.63 28.84
CA GLU A 316 -6.82 35.96 29.42
C GLU A 316 -5.52 36.70 29.75
N ALA A 317 -4.54 36.01 30.33
CA ALA A 317 -3.21 36.57 30.62
C ALA A 317 -2.46 37.01 29.36
N LYS A 318 -2.71 36.35 28.22
CA LYS A 318 -2.10 36.68 26.92
C LYS A 318 -2.82 37.83 26.21
N LEU A 319 -4.12 38.00 26.43
CA LEU A 319 -4.92 39.08 25.84
C LEU A 319 -4.80 40.41 26.59
N HIS A 320 -4.58 40.37 27.90
CA HIS A 320 -4.41 41.58 28.72
C HIS A 320 -3.03 41.59 29.42
N PRO A 321 -1.92 41.76 28.66
CA PRO A 321 -0.63 42.01 29.28
C PRO A 321 -0.74 43.34 30.03
N ARG A 322 -0.84 43.27 31.36
CA ARG A 322 -0.97 44.44 32.24
C ARG A 322 0.01 45.52 31.80
N SER A 323 -0.55 46.60 31.29
CA SER A 323 0.03 47.92 31.19
C SER A 323 0.61 48.31 32.55
N ARG A 324 1.91 48.04 32.75
CA ARG A 324 2.72 48.65 33.80
C ARG A 324 3.02 50.08 33.36
N PHE A 325 2.07 50.98 33.60
CA PHE A 325 2.41 52.39 33.75
C PHE A 325 2.81 52.59 35.20
N ASP A 326 4.12 52.72 35.44
CA ASP A 326 4.66 53.31 36.66
C ASP A 326 4.47 54.83 36.57
N PRO A 327 3.71 55.48 37.48
CA PRO A 327 3.77 56.93 37.62
C PRO A 327 5.01 57.31 38.43
N LYS A 328 5.83 58.19 37.85
CA LYS A 328 6.92 58.90 38.55
C LYS A 328 6.39 60.06 39.38
#